data_AF-A0A925AHR9-F1
#
_entry.id   AF-A0A925AHR9-F1
#
_cell.length_a   1.000
_cell.length_b   1.000
_cell.length_c   1.000
_cell.angle_alpha   90.00
_cell.angle_beta   90.00
_cell.angle_gamma   90.00
#
_symmetry.space_group_name_H-M   'P 1'
#
loop_
_entity.id
_entity.type
_entity.pdbx_description
1 polymer ?
#
loop_
_entity_poly.entity_id
_entity_poly.type
_entity_poly.pdbx_seq_one_letter_code
_entity_poly.pdbx_strand_id
1 'polypeptide(L)'
;MKKSTLFFLISFFTNIGFSQTIYWSEDFEVTPVPAWTVSNGTWEIGVPISLPNGAFSGLKCAGTVLSGNYGNNVFSRLSSPSIIVPSAAQNPRLRFQQWFSFSNSPGLDAGLIQIKTASGIWTTIADSLI
;
A
#
# COMPACT_ATOMS: atom_id res chain seq x y z
N MET A 1 0.66 -25.64 10.38
CA MET A 1 0.52 -25.27 11.80
C MET A 1 1.27 -23.97 12.02
N LYS A 2 0.60 -22.99 12.61
CA LYS A 2 0.93 -21.56 12.62
C LYS A 2 1.78 -21.24 13.85
N LYS A 3 2.99 -20.70 13.68
CA LYS A 3 3.73 -19.98 14.73
C LYS A 3 4.68 -18.98 14.09
N SER A 4 4.71 -17.75 14.59
CA SER A 4 5.96 -17.11 15.01
C SER A 4 5.66 -15.86 15.84
N THR A 5 6.49 -15.66 16.85
CA THR A 5 6.47 -14.61 17.87
C THR A 5 7.11 -13.32 17.34
N LEU A 6 6.52 -12.17 17.64
CA LEU A 6 7.05 -10.85 17.27
C LEU A 6 8.13 -10.40 18.28
N PHE A 7 9.35 -10.16 17.78
CA PHE A 7 10.42 -9.48 18.53
C PHE A 7 10.27 -7.96 18.35
N PHE A 8 10.17 -7.22 19.45
CA PHE A 8 10.28 -5.76 19.44
C PHE A 8 11.75 -5.37 19.59
N LEU A 9 12.29 -4.62 18.62
CA LEU A 9 13.50 -3.83 18.83
C LEU A 9 13.07 -2.37 19.00
N ILE A 10 13.07 -1.87 20.23
CA ILE A 10 12.94 -0.44 20.52
C ILE A 10 14.33 0.18 20.28
N SER A 11 14.56 0.75 19.10
CA SER A 11 15.70 1.65 18.90
C SER A 11 15.36 3.02 19.45
N PHE A 12 16.03 3.42 20.54
CA PHE A 12 16.10 4.81 20.98
C PHE A 12 16.96 5.59 19.98
N PHE A 13 16.33 6.44 19.15
CA PHE A 13 17.05 7.47 18.42
C PHE A 13 17.10 8.74 19.26
N THR A 14 18.29 9.34 19.35
CA THR A 14 18.53 10.66 19.92
C THR A 14 17.65 11.70 19.23
N ASN A 15 17.04 12.60 20.01
CA ASN A 15 16.20 13.69 19.52
C ASN A 15 17.01 14.66 18.65
N ILE A 16 17.06 14.41 17.35
CA ILE A 16 17.12 15.46 16.35
C ILE A 16 15.73 15.45 15.73
N GLY A 17 14.86 16.36 16.20
CA GLY A 17 13.50 16.48 15.69
C GLY A 17 13.53 16.96 14.23
N PHE A 18 13.54 16.02 13.29
CA PHE A 18 13.16 16.33 11.92
C PHE A 18 11.66 16.57 11.89
N SER A 19 11.25 17.82 11.68
CA SER A 19 9.84 18.12 11.37
C SER A 19 9.51 17.52 10.01
N GLN A 20 8.61 16.55 9.97
CA GLN A 20 8.15 15.96 8.73
C GLN A 20 6.94 16.73 8.22
N THR A 21 7.06 17.32 7.04
CA THR A 21 5.90 17.85 6.32
C THR A 21 5.15 16.70 5.64
N ILE A 22 3.86 16.57 5.91
CA ILE A 22 2.96 15.68 5.16
C ILE A 22 2.44 16.47 3.96
N TYR A 23 2.94 16.15 2.77
CA TYR A 23 2.51 16.80 1.52
C TYR A 23 1.18 16.24 1.02
N TRP A 24 0.91 14.97 1.29
CA TRP A 24 -0.31 14.29 0.92
C TRP A 24 -0.50 13.05 1.79
N SER A 25 -1.76 12.71 2.07
CA SER A 25 -2.17 11.51 2.83
C SER A 25 -3.53 11.05 2.36
N GLU A 26 -3.76 9.74 2.48
CA GLU A 26 -5.06 9.10 2.23
C GLU A 26 -5.30 8.06 3.34
N ASP A 27 -6.52 8.06 3.90
CA ASP A 27 -6.98 7.08 4.88
C ASP A 27 -8.16 6.22 4.37
N PHE A 28 -8.66 6.49 3.17
CA PHE A 28 -9.74 5.79 2.47
C PHE A 28 -11.14 5.91 3.12
N GLU A 29 -11.32 6.81 4.08
CA GLU A 29 -12.60 6.91 4.82
C GLU A 29 -13.70 7.61 4.01
N VAL A 30 -13.32 8.54 3.12
CA VAL A 30 -14.25 9.30 2.26
C VAL A 30 -14.69 8.47 1.06
N THR A 31 -16.00 8.42 0.77
CA THR A 31 -16.53 7.67 -0.38
C THR A 31 -17.46 8.54 -1.24
N PRO A 32 -17.25 8.61 -2.57
CA PRO A 32 -16.18 7.95 -3.32
C PRO A 32 -14.80 8.53 -3.00
N VAL A 33 -13.75 7.70 -3.02
CA VAL A 33 -12.39 8.19 -2.81
C VAL A 33 -11.96 8.99 -4.05
N PRO A 34 -11.63 10.28 -3.92
CA PRO A 34 -11.41 11.13 -5.08
C PRO A 34 -10.21 10.68 -5.94
N ALA A 35 -10.42 10.54 -7.25
CA ALA A 35 -9.39 10.37 -8.28
C ALA A 35 -8.45 9.16 -8.15
N TRP A 36 -8.75 8.21 -7.25
CA TRP A 36 -8.14 6.88 -7.28
C TRP A 36 -8.70 6.06 -8.43
N THR A 37 -7.84 5.27 -9.07
CA THR A 37 -8.23 4.46 -10.23
C THR A 37 -7.77 3.02 -10.08
N VAL A 38 -8.56 2.10 -10.62
CA VAL A 38 -8.29 0.66 -10.59
C VAL A 38 -8.19 0.14 -12.02
N SER A 39 -7.11 -0.56 -12.34
CA SER A 39 -7.00 -1.32 -13.59
C SER A 39 -7.37 -2.78 -13.34
N ASN A 40 -8.11 -3.42 -14.25
CA ASN A 40 -8.43 -4.85 -14.20
C ASN A 40 -9.19 -5.31 -12.92
N GLY A 41 -9.89 -4.38 -12.27
CA GLY A 41 -11.06 -4.64 -11.40
C GLY A 41 -10.85 -5.37 -10.07
N THR A 42 -9.61 -5.67 -9.68
CA THR A 42 -9.35 -6.46 -8.44
C THR A 42 -9.36 -5.63 -7.17
N TRP A 43 -8.94 -4.36 -7.27
CA TRP A 43 -8.86 -3.48 -6.12
C TRP A 43 -10.23 -2.89 -5.80
N GLU A 44 -10.55 -2.88 -4.52
CA GLU A 44 -11.77 -2.31 -3.96
C GLU A 44 -11.40 -1.38 -2.82
N ILE A 45 -12.26 -0.40 -2.53
CA ILE A 45 -12.11 0.49 -1.37
C ILE A 45 -13.38 0.41 -0.53
N GLY A 46 -13.23 0.11 0.75
CA GLY A 46 -14.35 -0.11 1.64
C GLY A 46 -13.95 -0.82 2.93
N VAL A 47 -14.94 -1.36 3.63
CA VAL A 47 -14.72 -2.11 4.87
C VAL A 47 -14.32 -3.55 4.51
N PRO A 48 -13.12 -4.02 4.90
CA PRO A 48 -12.72 -5.41 4.69
C PRO A 48 -13.56 -6.37 5.55
N ILE A 49 -14.04 -7.45 4.93
CA ILE A 49 -14.81 -8.53 5.58
C ILE A 49 -14.01 -9.84 5.59
N SER A 50 -13.04 -9.98 4.67
CA SER A 50 -12.05 -11.06 4.65
C SER A 50 -10.75 -10.62 5.35
N LEU A 51 -9.79 -11.55 5.52
CA LEU A 51 -8.50 -11.30 6.17
C LEU A 51 -7.80 -10.05 5.59
N PRO A 52 -7.24 -9.15 6.43
CA PRO A 52 -7.04 -9.26 7.88
C PRO A 52 -8.28 -8.93 8.74
N ASN A 53 -9.46 -8.79 8.12
CA ASN A 53 -10.76 -8.53 8.74
C ASN A 53 -10.84 -7.17 9.47
N GLY A 54 -10.10 -6.19 8.95
CA GLY A 54 -10.08 -4.81 9.45
C GLY A 54 -9.10 -3.94 8.69
N ALA A 55 -9.37 -2.64 8.63
CA ALA A 55 -8.39 -1.65 8.19
C ALA A 55 -7.31 -1.46 9.27
N PHE A 56 -6.12 -1.01 8.89
CA PHE A 56 -5.05 -0.68 9.85
C PHE A 56 -5.49 0.42 10.83
N SER A 57 -6.23 1.40 10.31
CA SER A 57 -6.84 2.51 11.04
C SER A 57 -8.20 2.80 10.43
N GLY A 58 -9.13 3.33 11.23
CA GLY A 58 -10.47 3.65 10.74
C GLY A 58 -11.30 2.41 10.42
N LEU A 59 -12.23 2.55 9.47
CA LEU A 59 -13.15 1.50 9.03
C LEU A 59 -12.80 0.97 7.64
N LYS A 60 -12.18 1.78 6.79
CA LYS A 60 -11.99 1.47 5.36
C LYS A 60 -10.52 1.33 5.00
N CYS A 61 -10.26 0.51 4.00
CA CYS A 61 -8.96 0.41 3.35
C CYS A 61 -9.14 0.11 1.87
N ALA A 62 -8.03 0.18 1.12
CA ALA A 62 -7.96 -0.42 -0.20
C ALA A 62 -7.41 -1.84 -0.10
N GLY A 63 -8.03 -2.79 -0.79
CA GLY A 63 -7.61 -4.19 -0.80
C GLY A 63 -8.02 -4.90 -2.08
N THR A 64 -7.42 -6.06 -2.33
CA THR A 64 -7.82 -6.94 -3.43
C THR A 64 -8.98 -7.81 -3.00
N VAL A 65 -10.19 -7.53 -3.53
CA VAL A 65 -11.45 -8.25 -3.19
C VAL A 65 -11.71 -8.30 -1.68
N LEU A 66 -12.29 -7.23 -1.12
CA LEU A 66 -12.45 -7.03 0.33
C LEU A 66 -13.34 -8.06 1.02
N SER A 67 -14.14 -8.81 0.26
CA SER A 67 -15.01 -9.88 0.75
C SER A 67 -14.57 -11.28 0.33
N GLY A 68 -13.35 -11.47 -0.18
CA GLY A 68 -12.96 -12.77 -0.72
C GLY A 68 -11.51 -12.90 -1.15
N ASN A 69 -11.28 -13.81 -2.11
CA ASN A 69 -9.98 -14.06 -2.71
C ASN A 69 -9.89 -13.35 -4.07
N TYR A 70 -8.69 -12.87 -4.40
CA TYR A 70 -8.40 -12.41 -5.75
C TYR A 70 -8.36 -13.58 -6.75
N GLY A 71 -8.64 -13.28 -8.01
CA GLY A 71 -8.62 -14.27 -9.10
C GLY A 71 -7.20 -14.70 -9.48
N ASN A 72 -7.09 -15.87 -10.11
CA ASN A 72 -5.82 -16.36 -10.67
C ASN A 72 -5.41 -15.55 -11.90
N ASN A 73 -4.10 -15.45 -12.16
CA ASN A 73 -3.52 -14.81 -13.36
C ASN A 73 -3.96 -13.35 -13.54
N VAL A 74 -4.07 -12.63 -12.42
CA VAL A 74 -4.51 -11.24 -12.41
C VAL A 74 -3.31 -10.29 -12.36
N PHE A 75 -3.27 -9.36 -13.31
CA PHE A 75 -2.40 -8.19 -13.24
C PHE A 75 -3.27 -6.95 -13.04
N SER A 76 -3.19 -6.33 -11.87
CA SER A 76 -4.11 -5.28 -11.45
C SER A 76 -3.37 -4.21 -10.64
N ARG A 77 -3.87 -2.98 -10.67
CA ARG A 77 -3.22 -1.83 -10.02
C ARG A 77 -4.28 -0.90 -9.45
N LEU A 78 -4.02 -0.47 -8.22
CA LEU A 78 -4.61 0.72 -7.64
C LEU A 78 -3.65 1.90 -7.84
N SER A 79 -4.11 2.97 -8.47
CA SER A 79 -3.29 4.17 -8.71
C SER A 79 -3.89 5.36 -7.97
N SER A 80 -3.05 6.07 -7.22
CA SER A 80 -3.42 7.31 -6.54
C SER A 80 -3.70 8.44 -7.54
N PRO A 81 -4.32 9.54 -7.08
CA PRO A 81 -4.27 10.81 -7.79
C PRO A 81 -2.82 11.25 -8.06
N SER A 82 -2.64 12.17 -9.00
CA SER A 82 -1.35 12.84 -9.17
C SER A 82 -1.08 13.75 -7.97
N ILE A 83 0.11 13.59 -7.37
CA ILE A 83 0.56 14.39 -6.24
C ILE A 83 1.85 15.10 -6.60
N ILE A 84 2.10 16.25 -5.95
CA ILE A 84 3.38 16.93 -6.07
C ILE A 84 4.37 16.25 -5.12
N VAL A 85 5.40 15.63 -5.68
CA VAL A 85 6.53 15.10 -4.91
C VAL A 85 7.58 16.20 -4.78
N PRO A 86 8.01 16.56 -3.56
CA PRO A 86 9.06 17.55 -3.35
C PRO A 86 10.39 17.16 -3.98
N SER A 87 11.32 18.10 -4.07
CA SER A 87 12.68 17.85 -4.59
C SER A 87 13.34 16.69 -3.84
N ALA A 88 14.10 15.85 -4.55
CA ALA A 88 14.88 14.76 -3.96
C ALA A 88 15.85 15.26 -2.87
N ALA A 89 16.30 16.52 -2.94
CA ALA A 89 17.12 17.16 -1.90
C ALA A 89 16.42 17.26 -0.53
N GLN A 90 15.09 17.23 -0.52
CA GLN A 90 14.27 17.21 0.70
C GLN A 90 13.99 15.79 1.21
N ASN A 91 14.58 14.76 0.57
CA ASN A 91 14.46 13.35 0.95
C ASN A 91 12.98 12.90 1.14
N PRO A 92 12.13 13.03 0.09
CA PRO A 92 10.73 12.65 0.17
C PRO A 92 10.60 11.14 0.40
N ARG A 93 9.59 10.74 1.19
CA ARG A 93 9.36 9.33 1.56
C ARG A 93 7.90 8.98 1.38
N LEU A 94 7.66 7.85 0.73
CA LEU A 94 6.38 7.16 0.77
C LEU A 94 6.34 6.31 2.05
N ARG A 95 5.27 6.45 2.84
CA ARG A 95 4.99 5.59 3.99
C ARG A 95 3.54 5.14 3.92
N PHE A 96 3.31 3.88 4.17
CA PHE A 96 1.99 3.28 4.14
C PHE A 96 2.01 2.03 5.01
N GLN A 97 0.81 1.61 5.42
CA GLN A 97 0.58 0.38 6.15
C GLN A 97 -0.01 -0.64 5.20
N GLN A 98 0.40 -1.89 5.36
CA GLN A 98 -0.04 -2.96 4.49
C GLN A 98 -0.10 -4.27 5.23
N TRP A 99 -0.97 -5.13 4.73
CA TRP A 99 -1.04 -6.54 5.06
C TRP A 99 -1.17 -7.30 3.75
N PHE A 100 -0.56 -8.49 3.67
CA PHE A 100 -0.62 -9.33 2.49
C PHE A 100 -0.68 -10.80 2.89
N SER A 101 -1.27 -11.60 2.00
CA SER A 101 -1.28 -13.06 2.06
C SER A 101 -1.17 -13.58 0.64
N PHE A 102 0.05 -13.88 0.22
CA PHE A 102 0.36 -14.41 -1.10
C PHE A 102 0.52 -15.94 -1.06
N SER A 103 0.46 -16.55 -2.24
CA SER A 103 0.82 -17.95 -2.44
C SER A 103 2.24 -18.22 -1.93
N ASN A 104 2.42 -19.37 -1.28
CA ASN A 104 3.72 -19.84 -0.80
C ASN A 104 4.60 -20.42 -1.91
N SER A 105 4.08 -20.54 -3.13
CA SER A 105 4.81 -21.06 -4.27
C SER A 105 5.63 -19.93 -4.89
N PRO A 106 6.96 -20.10 -5.03
CA PRO A 106 7.82 -19.06 -5.56
C PRO A 106 7.34 -18.52 -6.91
N GLY A 107 7.24 -17.20 -7.03
CA GLY A 107 6.94 -16.53 -8.29
C GLY A 107 5.48 -16.56 -8.75
N LEU A 108 4.54 -17.03 -7.92
CA LEU A 108 3.12 -17.01 -8.30
C LEU A 108 2.44 -15.67 -8.05
N ASP A 109 2.82 -14.97 -6.98
CA ASP A 109 2.24 -13.69 -6.59
C ASP A 109 3.34 -12.65 -6.36
N ALA A 110 3.03 -11.39 -6.68
CA ALA A 110 3.90 -10.25 -6.43
C ALA A 110 3.08 -8.99 -6.15
N GLY A 111 3.47 -8.27 -5.10
CA GLY A 111 3.08 -6.88 -4.87
C GLY A 111 4.22 -5.94 -5.24
N LEU A 112 3.97 -5.00 -6.16
CA LEU A 112 4.96 -4.02 -6.59
C LEU A 112 4.53 -2.61 -6.19
N ILE A 113 5.46 -1.81 -5.68
CA ILE A 113 5.25 -0.38 -5.46
C ILE A 113 5.94 0.39 -6.57
N GLN A 114 5.15 1.09 -7.37
CA GLN A 114 5.65 1.77 -8.57
C GLN A 114 5.28 3.25 -8.55
N ILE A 115 6.14 4.06 -9.17
CA ILE A 115 5.89 5.48 -9.41
C ILE A 115 6.00 5.76 -10.90
N LYS A 116 5.38 6.84 -11.34
CA LYS A 116 5.62 7.44 -12.66
C LYS A 116 5.43 8.95 -12.59
N THR A 117 6.08 9.67 -13.48
CA THR A 117 5.73 11.06 -13.77
C THR A 117 4.54 11.10 -14.74
N ALA A 118 3.95 12.28 -14.96
CA ALA A 118 2.78 12.44 -15.83
C ALA A 118 2.99 11.90 -17.26
N SER A 119 4.20 12.06 -17.81
CA SER A 119 4.61 11.57 -19.13
C SER A 119 5.52 10.33 -19.09
N GLY A 120 5.79 9.80 -17.90
CA GLY A 120 6.75 8.72 -17.69
C GLY A 120 6.14 7.33 -17.80
N ILE A 121 7.03 6.34 -17.82
CA ILE A 121 6.69 4.93 -17.63
C ILE A 121 6.69 4.58 -16.14
N TRP A 122 6.05 3.47 -15.79
CA TRP A 122 6.08 2.95 -14.43
C TRP A 122 7.48 2.42 -14.08
N THR A 123 8.01 2.87 -12.96
CA THR A 123 9.26 2.41 -12.38
C THR A 123 8.97 1.81 -11.02
N THR A 124 9.46 0.59 -10.79
CA THR A 124 9.35 -0.04 -9.47
C THR A 124 10.37 0.56 -8.51
N ILE A 125 9.93 0.93 -7.31
CA ILE A 125 10.75 1.54 -6.25
C ILE A 125 10.86 0.64 -5.01
N ALA A 126 10.06 -0.42 -4.95
CA ALA A 126 10.24 -1.53 -4.03
C ALA A 126 9.71 -2.79 -4.71
N ASP A 127 10.62 -3.75 -4.90
CA ASP A 127 10.31 -5.10 -5.35
C ASP A 127 10.16 -6.02 -4.12
N SER A 128 9.29 -7.02 -4.26
CA SER A 128 9.26 -8.19 -3.38
C SER A 128 8.79 -7.93 -1.96
N LEU A 129 7.48 -7.73 -1.79
CA LEU A 129 6.81 -8.15 -0.57
C LEU A 129 6.57 -9.65 -0.66
N ILE A 130 7.65 -10.42 -0.50
CA ILE A 130 7.67 -11.90 -0.44
C ILE A 130 8.23 -12.29 0.91
#